data_AF-A0A2M9TI70-F1
#
_entry.id   AF-A0A2M9TI70-F1
#
_cell.length_a   1.000
_cell.length_b   1.000
_cell.length_c   1.000
_cell.angle_alpha   90.00
_cell.angle_beta   90.00
_cell.angle_gamma   90.00
#
_symmetry.space_group_name_H-M   'P 1'
#
loop_
_entity.id
_entity.type
_entity.pdbx_description
1 polymer ?
#
loop_
_entity_poly.entity_id
_entity_poly.type
_entity_poly.pdbx_seq_one_letter_code
_entity_poly.pdbx_strand_id
1 'polypeptide(L)'
;MVQESLSPGASIAGVALAHGINANMLHNWRWQYRRGDFGALSSMPTFVPVHVAPDSALSTIKPNLPARRIDGQADARSSEIELVFNAACVVIRGAADPATLRCVIDALRP
;
A
#
# COMPACT_ATOMS: atom_id res chain seq x y z
N MET A 1 -21.34 3.46 5.07
CA MET A 1 -19.98 3.78 5.52
C MET A 1 -19.67 5.28 5.59
N VAL A 2 -19.14 5.95 4.55
CA VAL A 2 -18.67 7.35 4.68
C VAL A 2 -19.82 8.31 4.96
N GLN A 3 -20.89 8.29 4.16
CA GLN A 3 -22.07 9.13 4.40
C GLN A 3 -22.75 8.81 5.74
N GLU A 4 -22.88 7.52 6.07
CA GLU A 4 -23.41 7.04 7.36
C GLU A 4 -22.61 7.58 8.56
N SER A 5 -21.28 7.62 8.44
CA SER A 5 -20.42 8.18 9.50
C SER A 5 -20.51 9.70 9.63
N LEU A 6 -21.08 10.40 8.65
CA LEU A 6 -21.32 11.85 8.69
C LEU A 6 -22.64 12.21 9.38
N SER A 7 -23.51 11.23 9.67
CA SER A 7 -24.75 11.47 10.39
C SER A 7 -24.50 12.04 11.80
N PRO A 8 -25.29 13.01 12.27
CA PRO A 8 -25.16 13.54 13.63
C PRO A 8 -25.24 12.42 14.67
N GLY A 9 -24.28 12.39 15.61
CA GLY A 9 -24.19 11.36 16.64
C GLY A 9 -23.61 10.01 16.19
N ALA A 10 -23.23 9.85 14.91
CA ALA A 10 -22.61 8.63 14.43
C ALA A 10 -21.20 8.44 15.02
N SER A 11 -20.96 7.28 15.64
CA SER A 11 -19.63 6.87 16.08
C SER A 11 -18.82 6.33 14.90
N ILE A 12 -17.68 6.95 14.59
CA ILE A 12 -16.77 6.46 13.54
C ILE A 12 -16.33 5.04 13.83
N ALA A 13 -15.94 4.76 15.08
CA ALA A 13 -15.51 3.44 15.48
C ALA A 13 -16.64 2.41 15.38
N GLY A 14 -17.87 2.79 15.75
CA GLY A 14 -19.04 1.92 15.63
C GLY A 14 -19.38 1.59 14.17
N VAL A 15 -19.37 2.60 13.29
CA VAL A 15 -19.59 2.39 11.85
C VAL A 15 -18.45 1.54 11.27
N ALA A 16 -17.19 1.82 11.60
CA ALA A 16 -16.06 1.04 11.11
C ALA A 16 -16.14 -0.44 11.56
N LEU A 17 -16.48 -0.69 12.82
CA LEU A 17 -16.68 -2.03 13.37
C LEU A 17 -17.81 -2.78 12.66
N ALA A 18 -18.95 -2.12 12.41
CA ALA A 18 -20.09 -2.72 11.73
C ALA A 18 -19.76 -3.19 10.30
N HIS A 19 -18.79 -2.53 9.65
CA HIS A 19 -18.32 -2.87 8.31
C HIS A 19 -16.99 -3.66 8.32
N GLY A 20 -16.46 -4.03 9.49
CA GLY A 20 -15.23 -4.82 9.62
C GLY A 20 -13.96 -4.11 9.13
N ILE A 21 -13.95 -2.77 9.10
CA ILE A 21 -12.80 -1.97 8.65
C ILE A 21 -12.12 -1.25 9.82
N ASN A 22 -10.87 -0.83 9.61
CA ASN A 22 -10.18 0.00 10.58
C ASN A 22 -10.79 1.42 10.63
N ALA A 23 -11.06 1.94 11.84
CA ALA A 23 -11.63 3.27 12.04
C ALA A 23 -10.78 4.41 11.42
N ASN A 24 -9.45 4.25 11.35
CA ASN A 24 -8.56 5.20 10.70
C ASN A 24 -8.81 5.29 9.19
N MET A 25 -9.17 4.18 8.54
CA MET A 25 -9.53 4.19 7.11
C MET A 25 -10.79 5.02 6.89
N LEU A 26 -11.81 4.78 7.70
CA LEU A 26 -13.07 5.53 7.62
C LEU A 26 -12.85 7.03 7.92
N HIS A 27 -11.99 7.36 8.88
CA HIS A 27 -11.60 8.75 9.16
C HIS A 27 -10.93 9.41 7.95
N ASN A 28 -9.97 8.74 7.33
CA ASN A 28 -9.29 9.23 6.13
C ASN A 28 -10.27 9.42 4.95
N TRP A 29 -11.14 8.44 4.70
CA TRP A 29 -12.14 8.54 3.64
C TRP A 29 -13.16 9.65 3.88
N ARG A 30 -13.56 9.92 5.12
CA ARG A 30 -14.39 11.09 5.44
C ARG A 30 -13.70 12.39 5.05
N TRP A 31 -12.40 12.49 5.32
CA TRP A 31 -11.64 13.69 4.98
C TRP A 31 -11.53 13.87 3.45
N GLN A 32 -11.19 12.81 2.72
CA GLN A 32 -11.14 12.80 1.25
C GLN A 32 -12.51 13.12 0.63
N TYR A 33 -13.59 12.59 1.21
CA TYR A 33 -14.96 12.84 0.76
C TYR A 33 -15.32 14.32 0.86
N ARG A 34 -14.94 14.99 1.95
CA ARG A 34 -15.19 16.42 2.14
C ARG A 34 -14.36 17.31 1.21
N ARG A 35 -13.20 16.82 0.75
CA ARG A 35 -12.33 17.52 -0.21
C ARG A 35 -12.76 17.33 -1.65
N GLY A 36 -13.68 16.39 -1.92
CA GLY A 36 -14.10 16.05 -3.27
C GLY A 36 -13.08 15.19 -4.03
N ASP A 37 -12.16 14.53 -3.33
CA ASP A 37 -11.06 13.76 -3.93
C ASP A 37 -11.56 12.55 -4.75
N PHE A 38 -12.82 12.12 -4.56
CA PHE A 38 -13.42 10.98 -5.27
C PHE A 38 -14.01 11.30 -6.65
N GLY A 39 -13.95 12.57 -7.09
CA GLY A 39 -14.47 12.99 -8.39
C GLY A 39 -15.99 12.84 -8.55
N ALA A 40 -16.49 13.06 -9.77
CA ALA A 40 -17.90 12.81 -10.09
C ALA A 40 -18.16 11.30 -10.18
N LEU A 41 -19.19 10.81 -9.48
CA LEU A 41 -19.69 9.42 -9.55
C LEU A 41 -20.38 9.13 -10.91
N SER A 42 -19.83 9.65 -12.01
CA SER A 42 -20.40 9.53 -13.36
C SER A 42 -20.26 8.12 -13.94
N SER A 43 -19.32 7.33 -13.40
CA SER A 43 -19.08 5.94 -13.79
C SER A 43 -19.14 5.05 -12.56
N MET A 44 -19.85 3.93 -12.65
CA MET A 44 -19.68 2.86 -11.67
C MET A 44 -18.21 2.41 -11.67
N PRO A 45 -17.61 2.14 -10.50
CA PRO A 45 -16.28 1.56 -10.44
C PRO A 45 -16.28 0.23 -11.19
N THR A 46 -15.37 0.07 -12.15
CA THR A 46 -15.20 -1.17 -12.92
C THR A 46 -14.11 -2.01 -12.27
N PHE A 47 -14.40 -3.27 -12.00
CA PHE A 47 -13.38 -4.21 -11.54
C PHE A 47 -12.41 -4.52 -12.68
N VAL A 48 -11.12 -4.36 -12.44
CA VAL A 48 -10.07 -4.79 -13.37
C VAL A 48 -9.53 -6.13 -12.89
N PRO A 49 -9.55 -7.19 -13.71
CA PRO A 49 -8.98 -8.47 -13.34
C PRO A 49 -7.47 -8.33 -13.15
N VAL A 50 -6.98 -8.67 -11.96
CA VAL A 50 -5.55 -8.74 -11.65
C VAL A 50 -5.11 -10.18 -11.76
N HIS A 51 -4.25 -10.48 -12.72
CA HIS A 51 -3.59 -11.78 -12.82
C HIS A 51 -2.41 -11.83 -11.84
N VAL A 52 -2.56 -12.58 -10.76
CA VAL A 52 -1.46 -12.90 -9.85
C VAL A 52 -0.63 -13.98 -10.53
N ALA A 53 0.56 -13.63 -11.01
CA ALA A 53 1.51 -14.65 -11.45
C ALA A 53 1.89 -15.49 -10.22
N PRO A 54 1.95 -16.83 -10.33
CA PRO A 54 2.41 -17.65 -9.23
C PRO A 54 3.84 -17.24 -8.89
N ASP A 55 4.08 -16.90 -7.62
CA ASP A 55 5.43 -16.70 -7.09
C ASP A 55 6.23 -17.97 -7.34
N SER A 56 7.19 -17.89 -8.24
CA SER A 56 8.16 -18.97 -8.42
C SER A 56 9.03 -18.99 -7.16
N ALA A 57 8.82 -20.04 -6.36
CA ALA A 57 9.56 -20.47 -5.18
C ALA A 57 8.95 -20.13 -3.80
N LEU A 58 7.81 -20.76 -3.50
CA LEU A 58 7.62 -21.34 -2.16
C LEU A 58 8.64 -22.47 -1.98
N SER A 59 9.89 -22.12 -1.66
CA SER A 59 10.84 -23.10 -1.15
C SER A 59 10.30 -23.58 0.19
N THR A 60 9.87 -24.84 0.22
CA THR A 60 9.35 -25.54 1.39
C THR A 60 10.32 -25.39 2.56
N ILE A 61 10.02 -24.50 3.50
CA ILE A 61 10.77 -24.37 4.74
C ILE A 61 10.43 -25.60 5.58
N LYS A 62 11.31 -26.62 5.53
CA LYS A 62 11.38 -27.64 6.58
C LYS A 62 11.64 -26.92 7.90
N PRO A 63 10.82 -27.11 8.95
CA PRO A 63 11.13 -26.55 10.25
C PRO A 63 12.31 -27.33 10.82
N ASN A 64 13.51 -26.75 10.79
CA ASN A 64 14.61 -27.22 11.61
C ASN A 64 15.03 -26.10 12.57
N LEU A 65 15.19 -26.50 13.83
CA LEU A 65 15.23 -25.69 15.03
C LEU A 65 16.58 -24.94 15.15
N PRO A 66 16.77 -24.03 16.13
CA PRO A 66 17.45 -22.76 15.89
C PRO A 66 18.97 -22.87 15.91
N ALA A 67 19.61 -22.41 14.84
CA ALA A 67 21.01 -21.99 14.88
C ALA A 67 21.07 -20.49 15.16
N ARG A 68 21.51 -20.14 16.37
CA ARG A 68 21.92 -18.79 16.78
C ARG A 68 22.85 -18.20 15.70
N ARG A 69 22.41 -17.15 15.01
CA ARG A 69 23.28 -16.34 14.14
C ARG A 69 23.51 -14.99 14.80
N ILE A 70 24.78 -14.78 15.15
CA ILE A 70 25.36 -13.51 15.60
C ILE A 70 25.75 -12.75 14.33
N ASP A 71 25.41 -11.45 14.32
CA ASP A 71 25.88 -10.37 13.46
C ASP A 71 25.68 -10.44 11.93
N GLY A 72 24.92 -9.46 11.42
CA GLY A 72 25.41 -8.62 10.32
C GLY A 72 25.08 -8.98 8.87
N GLN A 73 24.27 -9.99 8.57
CA GLN A 73 23.89 -10.29 7.18
C GLN A 73 22.40 -9.96 6.95
N ALA A 74 22.12 -8.72 6.57
CA ALA A 74 20.84 -8.40 5.95
C ALA A 74 20.75 -9.24 4.67
N ASP A 75 19.83 -10.21 4.68
CA ASP A 75 19.44 -10.98 3.51
C ASP A 75 19.18 -10.00 2.36
N ALA A 76 19.99 -10.07 1.30
CA ALA A 76 19.72 -9.41 0.01
C ALA A 76 18.54 -10.09 -0.71
N ARG A 77 17.47 -10.39 0.04
CA ARG A 77 16.16 -10.79 -0.48
C ARG A 77 15.51 -9.53 -1.02
N SER A 78 15.73 -9.28 -2.31
CA SER A 78 14.87 -8.44 -3.16
C SER A 78 14.32 -7.19 -2.45
N SER A 79 15.19 -6.21 -2.17
CA SER A 79 14.70 -4.87 -1.82
C SER A 79 14.07 -4.26 -3.07
N GLU A 80 12.77 -4.02 -3.02
CA GLU A 80 12.04 -3.27 -4.04
C GLU A 80 11.60 -1.95 -3.42
N ILE A 81 11.93 -0.83 -4.07
CA ILE A 81 11.47 0.50 -3.68
C ILE A 81 10.47 0.98 -4.71
N GLU A 82 9.24 1.23 -4.27
CA GLU A 82 8.17 1.76 -5.10
C GLU A 82 7.97 3.26 -4.81
N LEU A 83 7.99 4.06 -5.87
CA LEU A 83 7.73 5.49 -5.84
C LEU A 83 6.44 5.75 -6.63
N VAL A 84 5.38 6.12 -5.93
CA VAL A 84 4.05 6.37 -6.52
C VAL A 84 3.83 7.87 -6.70
N PHE A 85 3.56 8.28 -7.94
CA PHE A 85 3.19 9.64 -8.35
C PHE A 85 1.76 9.65 -8.89
N ASN A 86 1.16 10.84 -9.01
CA ASN A 86 -0.26 10.99 -9.42
C ASN A 86 -0.59 10.36 -10.79
N ALA A 87 0.40 10.16 -11.66
CA ALA A 87 0.22 9.56 -13.00
C ALA A 87 1.24 8.47 -13.36
N ALA A 88 2.13 8.07 -12.43
CA ALA A 88 3.20 7.12 -12.71
C ALA A 88 3.60 6.33 -11.46
N CYS A 89 4.02 5.08 -11.66
CA CYS A 89 4.67 4.27 -10.64
C CYS A 89 6.07 3.90 -11.13
N VAL A 90 7.09 4.18 -10.31
CA VAL A 90 8.50 3.84 -10.58
C VAL A 90 8.93 2.80 -9.56
N VAL A 91 9.41 1.66 -10.07
CA VAL A 91 9.78 0.51 -9.25
C VAL A 91 11.26 0.22 -9.43
N ILE A 92 12.02 0.30 -8.34
CA ILE A 92 13.47 0.03 -8.31
C ILE A 92 13.68 -1.33 -7.65
N ARG A 93 14.16 -2.31 -8.41
CA ARG A 93 14.44 -3.68 -7.93
C ARG A 93 15.93 -3.88 -7.66
N GLY A 94 16.27 -4.40 -6.50
CA GLY A 94 17.64 -4.72 -6.09
C GLY A 94 18.19 -3.76 -5.04
N ALA A 95 19.49 -3.81 -4.78
CA ALA A 95 20.14 -2.90 -3.84
C ALA A 95 20.07 -1.47 -4.39
N ALA A 96 19.07 -0.71 -3.99
CA ALA A 96 18.88 0.67 -4.42
C ALA A 96 20.00 1.54 -3.83
N ASP A 97 21.04 1.78 -4.62
CA ASP A 97 22.12 2.65 -4.21
C ASP A 97 21.64 4.13 -4.17
N PRO A 98 22.19 4.96 -3.27
CA PRO A 98 21.79 6.35 -3.14
C PRO A 98 21.97 7.18 -4.41
N ALA A 99 22.90 6.83 -5.30
CA ALA A 99 23.13 7.56 -6.54
C ALA A 99 22.03 7.28 -7.56
N THR A 100 21.61 6.02 -7.71
CA THR A 100 20.47 5.62 -8.54
C THR A 100 19.18 6.26 -8.04
N LEU A 101 18.93 6.25 -6.72
CA LEU A 101 17.75 6.91 -6.16
C LEU A 101 17.75 8.42 -6.45
N ARG A 102 18.91 9.08 -6.34
CA ARG A 102 19.05 10.50 -6.63
C ARG A 102 18.85 10.82 -8.11
N CYS A 103 19.43 10.03 -9.02
CA CYS A 103 19.20 10.18 -10.46
C CYS A 103 17.74 10.01 -10.84
N VAL A 104 17.05 9.02 -10.26
CA VAL A 104 15.61 8.81 -10.50
C VAL A 104 14.79 9.99 -9.98
N ILE A 105 15.07 10.48 -8.77
CA ILE A 105 14.37 11.64 -8.20
C ILE A 105 14.63 12.91 -9.02
N ASP A 106 15.88 13.16 -9.45
CA ASP A 106 16.22 14.34 -10.25
C ASP A 106 15.58 14.28 -11.65
N ALA A 107 15.45 13.10 -12.26
CA ALA A 107 14.75 12.91 -13.53
C ALA A 107 13.22 13.07 -13.43
N LEU A 108 12.67 12.93 -12.22
CA LEU A 108 11.24 13.05 -11.95
C LEU A 108 10.85 14.43 -11.38
N ARG A 109 11.84 15.31 -11.17
CA ARG A 109 11.61 16.71 -10.82
C ARG A 109 11.18 17.46 -12.10
N PRO A 110 10.11 18.26 -12.07
CA PRO A 110 9.68 19.05 -13.23
C PRO A 110 10.68 20.15 -13.59
#